data_AF-A0A662MZ27-F1
#
_entry.id   AF-A0A662MZ27-F1
#
_cell.length_a   1.000
_cell.length_b   1.000
_cell.length_c   1.000
_cell.angle_alpha   90.00
_cell.angle_beta   90.00
_cell.angle_gamma   90.00
#
_symmetry.space_group_name_H-M   'P 1'
#
loop_
_entity.id
_entity.type
_entity.pdbx_description
1 polymer ?
#
loop_
_entity_poly.entity_id
_entity_poly.type
_entity_poly.pdbx_seq_one_letter_code
_entity_poly.pdbx_strand_id
1 'polypeptide(L)'
;IHSYIKIAANESRENLQTIFSNITIPKITYKGIKGNEVFSEWKAIRTSRITVHDDYIELNNTEKYLSPADYLFYLRLQIMQLGVENATQMIKQNTINQYAQQGIKVRDGSVKILGLENTSNPLEIDSYWALENYTKKNDTDIYEYPYNPTLGLKGMNFEGRLTDQVNQTARVEFILPENGKFVEVPQEINKELNGNRVVLKVTQEGNKLVLESTVFLRYGTPREDFEKLMSDIPDQVVVGYSLESKKAGVCGPGIILGFALLPLIGLRKRK
;
A
#
# COMPACT_ATOMS: atom_id res chain seq x y z
N ILE A 1 6.59 -10.11 38.19
CA ILE A 1 6.70 -8.65 38.41
C ILE A 1 5.28 -8.14 38.59
N HIS A 2 4.97 -7.45 39.69
CA HIS A 2 3.67 -6.85 39.92
C HIS A 2 3.81 -5.33 39.93
N SER A 3 3.07 -4.65 39.05
CA SER A 3 2.98 -3.20 39.01
C SER A 3 1.67 -2.79 39.68
N TYR A 4 1.75 -1.92 40.68
CA TYR A 4 0.57 -1.39 41.37
C TYR A 4 0.39 0.07 40.99
N ILE A 5 -0.76 0.40 40.41
CA ILE A 5 -1.16 1.78 40.12
C ILE A 5 -2.09 2.20 41.25
N LYS A 6 -1.68 3.18 42.06
CA LYS A 6 -2.55 3.80 43.06
C LYS A 6 -3.34 4.91 42.38
N ILE A 7 -4.66 4.73 42.32
CA ILE A 7 -5.62 5.73 41.82
C ILE A 7 -6.33 6.31 43.05
N ALA A 8 -6.40 7.64 43.16
CA ALA A 8 -7.16 8.28 44.23
C ALA A 8 -8.68 8.13 43.99
N ALA A 9 -9.47 8.13 45.06
CA ALA A 9 -10.92 8.12 44.93
C ALA A 9 -11.39 9.42 44.25
N ASN A 10 -12.38 9.31 43.35
CA ASN A 10 -12.96 10.42 42.57
C ASN A 10 -11.99 11.12 41.60
N GLU A 11 -10.96 10.42 41.09
CA GLU A 11 -10.09 10.97 40.04
C GLU A 11 -10.84 11.36 38.77
N SER A 12 -10.38 12.44 38.13
CA SER A 12 -10.98 12.93 36.89
C SER A 12 -10.60 12.03 35.70
N ARG A 13 -11.48 11.94 34.71
CA ARG A 13 -11.22 11.17 33.47
C ARG A 13 -9.93 11.62 32.77
N GLU A 14 -9.63 12.91 32.85
CA GLU A 14 -8.47 13.56 32.24
C GLU A 14 -7.18 13.21 33.00
N ASN A 15 -7.19 13.24 34.33
CA ASN A 15 -6.09 12.75 35.17
C ASN A 15 -5.82 11.26 34.94
N LEU A 16 -6.87 10.42 34.86
CA LEU A 16 -6.71 9.00 34.55
C LEU A 16 -6.05 8.80 33.19
N GLN A 17 -6.47 9.54 32.16
CA GLN A 17 -5.82 9.50 30.84
C GLN A 17 -4.34 9.88 30.92
N THR A 18 -3.96 10.92 31.67
CA THR A 18 -2.57 11.32 31.88
C THR A 18 -1.76 10.28 32.66
N ILE A 19 -2.35 9.64 33.67
CA ILE A 19 -1.70 8.56 34.42
C ILE A 19 -1.40 7.39 33.50
N PHE A 20 -2.39 6.92 32.72
CA PHE A 20 -2.22 5.77 31.84
C PHE A 20 -1.38 6.05 30.58
N SER A 21 -1.41 7.27 30.03
CA SER A 21 -0.57 7.65 28.87
C SER A 21 0.92 7.63 29.17
N ASN A 22 1.28 7.86 30.44
CA ASN A 22 2.67 7.92 30.90
C ASN A 22 3.21 6.55 31.36
N ILE A 23 2.40 5.48 31.33
CA ILE A 23 2.86 4.13 31.69
C ILE A 23 3.62 3.52 30.52
N THR A 24 4.93 3.66 30.56
CA THR A 24 5.83 2.83 29.74
C THR A 24 5.76 1.40 30.26
N ILE A 25 5.22 0.46 29.48
CA ILE A 25 5.21 -0.97 29.84
C ILE A 25 6.68 -1.42 29.97
N PRO A 26 7.15 -1.86 31.16
CA PRO A 26 8.56 -2.16 31.36
C PRO A 26 8.98 -3.34 30.49
N LYS A 27 10.05 -3.16 29.71
CA LYS A 27 10.60 -4.17 28.80
C LYS A 27 11.21 -5.34 29.58
N ILE A 28 10.39 -6.34 29.91
CA ILE A 28 10.85 -7.58 30.53
C ILE A 28 11.75 -8.31 29.53
N THR A 29 13.06 -8.25 29.78
CA THR A 29 14.07 -8.99 29.01
C THR A 29 14.50 -10.18 29.84
N TYR A 30 14.19 -11.40 29.40
CA TYR A 30 14.53 -12.63 30.09
C TYR A 30 15.46 -13.50 29.22
N LYS A 31 16.37 -14.25 29.86
CA LYS A 31 17.05 -15.38 29.22
C LYS A 31 16.22 -16.63 29.49
N GLY A 32 15.73 -17.27 28.44
CA GLY A 32 14.95 -18.51 28.52
C GLY A 32 15.09 -19.31 27.24
N ILE A 33 14.47 -20.49 27.21
CA ILE A 33 14.31 -21.26 25.97
C ILE A 33 13.43 -20.44 25.03
N LYS A 34 13.79 -20.36 23.74
CA LYS A 34 12.99 -19.67 22.72
C LYS A 34 11.62 -20.36 22.65
N GLY A 35 10.57 -19.66 23.09
CA GLY A 35 9.21 -20.15 22.97
C GLY A 35 8.79 -20.28 21.50
N ASN A 36 7.96 -21.28 21.20
CA ASN A 36 7.24 -21.33 19.94
C ASN A 36 6.01 -20.43 20.05
N GLU A 37 6.21 -19.13 19.81
CA GLU A 37 5.11 -18.17 19.67
C GLU A 37 4.39 -18.42 18.35
N VAL A 38 3.10 -18.73 18.42
CA VAL A 38 2.22 -18.80 17.25
C VAL A 38 1.62 -17.42 17.05
N PHE A 39 1.90 -16.81 15.89
CA PHE A 39 1.41 -15.50 15.49
C PHE A 39 0.80 -15.58 14.09
N SER A 40 -0.10 -14.65 13.79
CA SER A 40 -0.69 -14.47 12.46
C SER A 40 0.31 -13.80 11.50
N GLU A 41 0.29 -14.21 10.23
CA GLU A 41 0.95 -13.49 9.14
C GLU A 41 -0.12 -12.75 8.32
N TRP A 42 0.05 -11.44 8.16
CA TRP A 42 -0.60 -10.67 7.11
C TRP A 42 0.19 -10.77 5.82
N LYS A 43 -0.40 -11.38 4.78
CA LYS A 43 0.26 -11.60 3.50
C LYS A 43 -0.61 -11.20 2.33
N ALA A 44 -0.09 -10.28 1.51
CA ALA A 44 -0.73 -9.80 0.31
C ALA A 44 0.29 -9.63 -0.83
N ILE A 45 -0.16 -9.89 -2.05
CA ILE A 45 0.63 -9.74 -3.28
C ILE A 45 -0.17 -8.84 -4.23
N ARG A 46 0.44 -7.74 -4.70
CA ARG A 46 -0.11 -6.90 -5.78
C ARG A 46 0.72 -7.08 -7.04
N THR A 47 0.07 -7.31 -8.17
CA THR A 47 0.70 -7.23 -9.49
C THR A 47 -0.01 -6.14 -10.30
N SER A 48 0.76 -5.25 -10.91
CA SER A 48 0.26 -4.19 -11.77
C SER A 48 1.00 -4.23 -13.10
N ARG A 49 0.28 -4.11 -14.21
CA ARG A 49 0.85 -3.82 -15.54
C ARG A 49 0.29 -2.49 -16.02
N ILE A 50 1.20 -1.57 -16.30
CA ILE A 50 0.95 -0.22 -16.79
C ILE A 50 1.46 -0.17 -18.22
N THR A 51 0.56 -0.10 -19.20
CA THR A 51 0.90 0.08 -20.61
C THR A 51 0.59 1.52 -21.00
N VAL A 52 1.59 2.25 -21.48
CA VAL A 52 1.41 3.61 -21.97
C VAL A 52 1.03 3.58 -23.45
N HIS A 53 -0.02 4.31 -23.80
CA HIS A 53 -0.40 4.66 -25.17
C HIS A 53 -0.24 6.18 -25.37
N ASP A 54 -0.35 6.65 -26.61
CA ASP A 54 -0.15 8.08 -26.94
C ASP A 54 -1.14 9.02 -26.22
N ASP A 55 -2.35 8.54 -25.89
CA ASP A 55 -3.45 9.35 -25.36
C ASP A 55 -4.15 8.80 -24.10
N TYR A 56 -3.76 7.61 -23.62
CA TYR A 56 -4.21 7.03 -22.35
C TYR A 56 -3.22 6.00 -21.80
N ILE A 57 -3.45 5.57 -20.56
CA ILE A 57 -2.73 4.47 -19.93
C ILE A 57 -3.71 3.32 -19.68
N GLU A 58 -3.31 2.11 -20.08
CA GLU A 58 -3.97 0.88 -19.68
C GLU A 58 -3.34 0.36 -18.38
N LEU A 59 -4.18 0.09 -17.38
CA LEU A 59 -3.77 -0.39 -16.07
C LEU A 59 -4.50 -1.69 -15.75
N ASN A 60 -3.76 -2.80 -15.73
CA ASN A 60 -4.24 -4.10 -15.27
C ASN A 60 -3.68 -4.36 -13.86
N ASN A 61 -4.54 -4.54 -12.87
CA ASN A 61 -4.15 -4.84 -11.49
C ASN A 61 -4.74 -6.16 -11.02
N THR A 62 -3.97 -6.91 -10.24
CA THR A 62 -4.39 -8.09 -9.49
C THR A 62 -3.93 -7.93 -8.04
N GLU A 63 -4.87 -7.92 -7.09
CA GLU A 63 -4.59 -7.96 -5.66
C GLU A 63 -4.98 -9.33 -5.10
N LYS A 64 -4.01 -10.05 -4.52
CA LYS A 64 -4.24 -11.35 -3.86
C LYS A 64 -4.01 -11.20 -2.37
N TYR A 65 -5.01 -11.57 -1.57
CA TYR A 65 -4.94 -11.66 -0.11
C TYR A 65 -4.78 -13.13 0.26
N LEU A 66 -3.67 -13.47 0.94
CA LEU A 66 -3.27 -14.86 1.22
C LEU A 66 -3.45 -15.24 2.69
N SER A 67 -3.32 -14.29 3.61
CA SER A 67 -3.46 -14.52 5.05
C SER A 67 -3.67 -13.20 5.83
N PRO A 68 -4.26 -13.22 7.04
CA PRO A 68 -4.66 -14.40 7.81
C PRO A 68 -6.04 -14.96 7.40
N ALA A 69 -6.26 -16.26 7.65
CA ALA A 69 -7.38 -17.01 7.08
C ALA A 69 -8.76 -16.58 7.63
N ASP A 70 -8.81 -16.14 8.88
CA ASP A 70 -9.98 -15.56 9.54
C ASP A 70 -10.40 -14.23 8.90
N TYR A 71 -9.43 -13.37 8.57
CA TYR A 71 -9.67 -12.15 7.83
C TYR A 71 -10.19 -12.43 6.40
N LEU A 72 -9.59 -13.40 5.68
CA LEU A 72 -10.10 -13.80 4.36
C LEU A 72 -11.52 -14.37 4.43
N PHE A 73 -11.82 -15.17 5.47
CA PHE A 73 -13.16 -15.69 5.70
C PHE A 73 -14.16 -14.56 5.98
N TYR A 74 -13.79 -13.57 6.80
CA TYR A 74 -14.60 -12.40 7.07
C TYR A 74 -14.88 -11.57 5.81
N LEU A 75 -13.87 -11.29 4.98
CA LEU A 75 -14.05 -10.60 3.70
C LEU A 75 -14.99 -11.36 2.75
N ARG A 76 -14.83 -12.69 2.64
CA ARG A 76 -15.75 -13.53 1.84
C ARG A 76 -17.18 -13.43 2.34
N LEU A 77 -17.40 -13.51 3.65
CA LEU A 77 -18.74 -13.34 4.24
C LEU A 77 -19.34 -11.98 3.91
N GLN A 78 -18.57 -10.88 4.02
CA GLN A 78 -19.04 -9.55 3.64
C GLN A 78 -19.45 -9.46 2.16
N ILE A 79 -18.63 -10.00 1.26
CA ILE A 79 -18.90 -9.99 -0.19
C ILE A 79 -20.15 -10.83 -0.51
N MET A 80 -20.30 -12.00 0.11
CA MET A 80 -21.49 -12.85 -0.06
C MET A 80 -22.76 -12.21 0.52
N GLN A 81 -22.68 -11.52 1.66
CA GLN A 81 -23.81 -10.80 2.26
C GLN A 81 -24.26 -9.60 1.43
N LEU A 82 -23.33 -8.86 0.82
CA LEU A 82 -23.63 -7.76 -0.10
C LEU A 82 -24.13 -8.26 -1.47
N GLY A 83 -23.71 -9.45 -1.86
CA GLY A 83 -23.85 -10.00 -3.21
C GLY A 83 -22.65 -9.63 -4.08
N VAL A 84 -22.11 -10.59 -4.82
CA VAL A 84 -20.85 -10.45 -5.58
C VAL A 84 -20.92 -9.31 -6.61
N GLU A 85 -22.04 -9.16 -7.30
CA GLU A 85 -22.27 -8.07 -8.25
C GLU A 85 -22.23 -6.70 -7.56
N ASN A 86 -22.99 -6.53 -6.47
CA ASN A 86 -23.02 -5.28 -5.70
C ASN A 86 -21.65 -4.94 -5.10
N ALA A 87 -20.90 -5.93 -4.61
CA ALA A 87 -19.54 -5.75 -4.12
C ALA A 87 -18.59 -5.30 -5.26
N THR A 88 -18.72 -5.91 -6.43
CA THR A 88 -17.92 -5.58 -7.63
C THR A 88 -18.21 -4.16 -8.10
N GLN A 89 -19.49 -3.77 -8.21
CA GLN A 89 -19.89 -2.41 -8.58
C GLN A 89 -19.49 -1.37 -7.53
N MET A 90 -19.57 -1.71 -6.24
CA MET A 90 -19.10 -0.84 -5.16
C MET A 90 -17.58 -0.58 -5.24
N ILE A 91 -16.77 -1.62 -5.48
CA ILE A 91 -15.32 -1.47 -5.70
C ILE A 91 -15.07 -0.61 -6.95
N LYS A 92 -15.73 -0.94 -8.08
CA LYS A 92 -15.59 -0.19 -9.34
C LYS A 92 -15.90 1.29 -9.17
N GLN A 93 -17.04 1.64 -8.56
CA GLN A 93 -17.44 3.04 -8.36
C GLN A 93 -16.51 3.76 -7.38
N ASN A 94 -16.07 3.11 -6.30
CA ASN A 94 -15.12 3.69 -5.37
C ASN A 94 -13.78 3.99 -6.04
N THR A 95 -13.28 3.12 -6.92
CA THR A 95 -12.04 3.36 -7.67
C THR A 95 -12.20 4.47 -8.71
N ILE A 96 -13.33 4.54 -9.43
CA ILE A 96 -13.65 5.67 -10.32
C ILE A 96 -13.66 7.00 -9.54
N ASN A 97 -14.29 7.04 -8.37
CA ASN A 97 -14.33 8.23 -7.53
C ASN A 97 -12.94 8.64 -7.04
N GLN A 98 -12.07 7.68 -6.68
CA GLN A 98 -10.68 7.94 -6.29
C GLN A 98 -9.83 8.50 -7.44
N TYR A 99 -10.00 7.99 -8.67
CA TYR A 99 -9.34 8.54 -9.84
C TYR A 99 -9.83 9.97 -10.16
N ALA A 100 -11.14 10.20 -10.12
CA ALA A 100 -11.72 11.52 -10.33
C ALA A 100 -11.19 12.56 -9.32
N GLN A 101 -11.02 12.19 -8.05
CA GLN A 101 -10.42 13.04 -7.02
C GLN A 101 -8.94 13.41 -7.30
N GLN A 102 -8.23 12.62 -8.10
CA GLN A 102 -6.83 12.88 -8.50
C GLN A 102 -6.71 13.66 -9.82
N GLY A 103 -7.83 13.95 -10.49
CA GLY A 103 -7.91 14.54 -11.83
C GLY A 103 -7.76 13.54 -12.97
N ILE A 104 -7.84 12.24 -12.66
CA ILE A 104 -7.67 11.13 -13.61
C ILE A 104 -9.04 10.76 -14.18
N LYS A 105 -9.18 10.74 -15.50
CA LYS A 105 -10.45 10.44 -16.19
C LYS A 105 -10.47 8.99 -16.66
N VAL A 106 -11.46 8.24 -16.21
CA VAL A 106 -11.69 6.84 -16.61
C VAL A 106 -12.46 6.81 -17.92
N ARG A 107 -11.89 6.17 -18.96
CA ARG A 107 -12.55 5.88 -20.24
C ARG A 107 -13.40 4.62 -20.16
N ASP A 108 -12.78 3.56 -19.63
CA ASP A 108 -13.40 2.27 -19.37
C ASP A 108 -12.74 1.63 -18.13
N GLY A 109 -13.43 0.67 -17.53
CA GLY A 109 -12.86 -0.15 -16.48
C GLY A 109 -13.76 -1.30 -16.04
N SER A 110 -13.14 -2.38 -15.59
CA SER A 110 -13.83 -3.54 -15.03
C SER A 110 -13.14 -4.00 -13.74
N VAL A 111 -13.90 -4.69 -12.90
CA VAL A 111 -13.43 -5.31 -11.67
C VAL A 111 -14.00 -6.73 -11.63
N LYS A 112 -13.24 -7.68 -11.09
CA LYS A 112 -13.66 -9.06 -10.89
C LYS A 112 -13.17 -9.55 -9.54
N ILE A 113 -14.06 -10.19 -8.78
CA ILE A 113 -13.72 -10.84 -7.52
C ILE A 113 -13.60 -12.35 -7.77
N LEU A 114 -12.51 -12.95 -7.31
CA LEU A 114 -12.16 -14.35 -7.48
C LEU A 114 -11.85 -15.01 -6.13
N GLY A 115 -11.92 -16.34 -6.07
CA GLY A 115 -11.56 -17.11 -4.87
C GLY A 115 -12.59 -17.05 -3.74
N LEU A 116 -13.86 -16.74 -4.04
CA LEU A 116 -14.95 -16.72 -3.04
C LEU A 116 -15.37 -18.13 -2.59
N GLU A 117 -15.50 -19.06 -3.53
CA GLU A 117 -16.09 -20.39 -3.31
C GLU A 117 -15.14 -21.37 -2.60
N ASN A 118 -13.82 -21.21 -2.78
CA ASN A 118 -12.82 -22.09 -2.20
C ASN A 118 -11.94 -21.32 -1.19
N THR A 119 -12.05 -21.70 0.08
CA THR A 119 -11.30 -21.10 1.20
C THR A 119 -9.80 -21.40 1.17
N SER A 120 -9.34 -22.42 0.44
CA SER A 120 -7.91 -22.71 0.27
C SER A 120 -7.23 -21.88 -0.84
N ASN A 121 -8.00 -21.22 -1.70
CA ASN A 121 -7.47 -20.25 -2.65
C ASN A 121 -7.28 -18.88 -1.96
N PRO A 122 -6.38 -18.01 -2.46
CA PRO A 122 -6.39 -16.59 -2.10
C PRO A 122 -7.74 -15.94 -2.43
N LEU A 123 -8.10 -14.89 -1.69
CA LEU A 123 -9.13 -13.95 -2.16
C LEU A 123 -8.45 -13.00 -3.15
N GLU A 124 -9.02 -12.84 -4.34
CA GLU A 124 -8.35 -12.14 -5.44
C GLU A 124 -9.29 -11.10 -6.08
N ILE A 125 -8.75 -9.91 -6.33
CA ILE A 125 -9.45 -8.80 -6.98
C ILE A 125 -8.63 -8.40 -8.20
N ASP A 126 -9.17 -8.73 -9.38
CA ASP A 126 -8.65 -8.25 -10.66
C ASP A 126 -9.36 -6.95 -11.05
N SER A 127 -8.64 -6.02 -11.68
CA SER A 127 -9.26 -4.87 -12.32
C SER A 127 -8.49 -4.40 -13.56
N TYR A 128 -9.24 -3.86 -14.51
CA TYR A 128 -8.78 -3.24 -15.74
C TYR A 128 -9.23 -1.79 -15.75
N TRP A 129 -8.38 -0.87 -16.22
CA TRP A 129 -8.73 0.54 -16.37
C TRP A 129 -8.04 1.15 -17.59
N ALA A 130 -8.78 1.91 -18.39
CA ALA A 130 -8.25 2.80 -19.41
C ALA A 130 -8.35 4.25 -18.90
N LEU A 131 -7.21 4.90 -18.68
CA LEU A 131 -7.09 6.12 -17.86
C LEU A 131 -6.42 7.28 -18.63
N GLU A 132 -7.07 8.43 -18.68
CA GLU A 132 -6.50 9.71 -19.11
C GLU A 132 -5.91 10.46 -17.91
N ASN A 133 -4.82 11.21 -18.13
CA ASN A 133 -4.13 12.01 -17.11
C ASN A 133 -3.63 11.22 -15.88
N TYR A 134 -3.43 9.90 -16.03
CA TYR A 134 -2.94 9.02 -14.97
C TYR A 134 -1.51 9.38 -14.52
N THR A 135 -0.65 9.71 -15.47
CA THR A 135 0.65 10.34 -15.24
C THR A 135 0.56 11.82 -15.56
N LYS A 136 1.36 12.63 -14.87
CA LYS A 136 1.37 14.09 -15.05
C LYS A 136 2.66 14.51 -15.73
N LYS A 137 2.56 15.47 -16.66
CA LYS A 137 3.71 16.06 -17.34
C LYS A 137 4.28 17.17 -16.46
N ASN A 138 5.59 17.17 -16.25
CA ASN A 138 6.30 18.26 -15.56
C ASN A 138 6.71 19.37 -16.54
N ASP A 139 7.32 20.44 -16.01
CA ASP A 139 7.73 21.61 -16.80
C ASP A 139 8.83 21.33 -17.85
N THR A 140 9.46 20.14 -17.82
CA THR A 140 10.48 19.70 -18.79
C THR A 140 9.95 18.67 -19.80
N ASP A 141 8.61 18.61 -19.96
CA ASP A 141 7.91 17.70 -20.87
C ASP A 141 8.08 16.19 -20.56
N ILE A 142 8.47 15.84 -19.33
CA ILE A 142 8.59 14.45 -18.86
C ILE A 142 7.28 14.04 -18.14
N TYR A 143 6.77 12.85 -18.45
CA TYR A 143 5.66 12.25 -17.71
C TYR A 143 6.17 11.51 -16.47
N GLU A 144 5.58 11.80 -15.32
CA GLU A 144 5.95 11.24 -14.03
C GLU A 144 4.88 10.24 -13.54
N TYR A 145 5.33 9.05 -13.16
CA TYR A 145 4.58 8.07 -12.39
C TYR A 145 5.16 7.95 -10.97
N PRO A 146 4.47 8.47 -9.93
CA PRO A 146 4.90 8.31 -8.55
C PRO A 146 4.57 6.90 -8.04
N TYR A 147 5.57 6.24 -7.46
CA TYR A 147 5.45 4.90 -6.89
C TYR A 147 5.84 4.90 -5.41
N ASN A 148 5.03 4.30 -4.54
CA ASN A 148 5.29 4.22 -3.11
C ASN A 148 5.99 2.87 -2.76
N PRO A 149 7.30 2.87 -2.44
CA PRO A 149 8.05 1.63 -2.14
C PRO A 149 7.69 1.02 -0.78
N THR A 150 7.02 1.77 0.11
CA THR A 150 6.55 1.27 1.41
C THR A 150 5.21 0.53 1.31
N LEU A 151 4.62 0.45 0.11
CA LEU A 151 3.31 -0.18 -0.15
C LEU A 151 2.15 0.44 0.66
N GLY A 152 2.31 1.70 1.07
CA GLY A 152 1.38 2.40 1.95
C GLY A 152 1.56 2.11 3.44
N LEU A 153 2.50 1.24 3.82
CA LEU A 153 2.69 0.81 5.21
C LEU A 153 3.35 1.87 6.09
N LYS A 154 4.03 2.88 5.53
CA LYS A 154 4.67 3.95 6.32
C LYS A 154 3.68 4.78 7.17
N GLY A 155 2.40 4.81 6.78
CA GLY A 155 1.31 5.40 7.59
C GLY A 155 0.71 4.46 8.64
N MET A 156 1.21 3.24 8.79
CA MET A 156 0.70 2.27 9.77
C MET A 156 0.94 2.77 11.21
N ASN A 157 -0.12 2.78 12.01
CA ASN A 157 -0.07 3.19 13.41
C ASN A 157 -0.42 2.00 14.31
N PHE A 158 0.49 1.61 15.21
CA PHE A 158 0.27 0.55 16.20
C PHE A 158 0.92 0.92 17.55
N GLU A 159 0.36 0.38 18.63
CA GLU A 159 0.84 0.64 19.99
C GLU A 159 1.84 -0.42 20.45
N GLY A 160 2.99 0.01 20.98
CA GLY A 160 4.02 -0.87 21.54
C GLY A 160 4.74 -1.75 20.50
N ARG A 161 4.10 -2.86 20.10
CA ARG A 161 4.68 -3.89 19.22
C ARG A 161 3.67 -4.39 18.20
N LEU A 162 4.16 -4.72 17.01
CA LEU A 162 3.37 -5.33 15.94
C LEU A 162 2.88 -6.73 16.37
N THR A 163 1.56 -6.94 16.31
CA THR A 163 0.87 -8.18 16.72
C THR A 163 0.92 -9.29 15.68
N ASP A 164 1.34 -8.97 14.47
CA ASP A 164 1.31 -9.82 13.30
C ASP A 164 2.66 -9.74 12.59
N GLN A 165 3.06 -10.79 11.87
CA GLN A 165 4.10 -10.64 10.85
C GLN A 165 3.45 -10.00 9.61
N VAL A 166 4.10 -9.00 9.01
CA VAL A 166 3.63 -8.39 7.75
C VAL A 166 4.58 -8.79 6.63
N ASN A 167 4.01 -9.30 5.54
CA ASN A 167 4.74 -9.75 4.37
C ASN A 167 3.98 -9.30 3.11
N GLN A 168 4.30 -8.10 2.62
CA GLN A 168 3.65 -7.53 1.45
C GLN A 168 4.63 -7.42 0.29
N THR A 169 4.21 -7.87 -0.89
CA THR A 169 4.97 -7.70 -2.13
C THR A 169 4.14 -6.98 -3.17
N ALA A 170 4.81 -6.16 -3.99
CA ALA A 170 4.20 -5.58 -5.17
C ALA A 170 5.16 -5.65 -6.36
N ARG A 171 4.64 -6.07 -7.52
CA ARG A 171 5.35 -6.03 -8.80
C ARG A 171 4.62 -5.12 -9.77
N VAL A 172 5.30 -4.08 -10.26
CA VAL A 172 4.79 -3.19 -11.30
C VAL A 172 5.61 -3.39 -12.56
N GLU A 173 4.95 -3.82 -13.65
CA GLU A 173 5.51 -3.79 -15.00
C GLU A 173 5.05 -2.51 -15.70
N PHE A 174 5.99 -1.61 -16.02
CA PHE A 174 5.74 -0.38 -16.76
C PHE A 174 6.24 -0.57 -18.20
N ILE A 175 5.36 -0.39 -19.19
CA ILE A 175 5.63 -0.68 -20.60
C ILE A 175 5.35 0.59 -21.41
N LEU A 176 6.39 1.10 -22.06
CA LEU A 176 6.31 2.24 -22.97
C LEU A 176 6.02 1.79 -24.40
N PRO A 177 5.39 2.64 -25.24
CA PRO A 177 5.32 2.40 -26.68
C PRO A 177 6.71 2.52 -27.32
N GLU A 178 6.86 2.15 -28.60
CA GLU A 178 8.16 2.13 -29.31
C GLU A 178 8.82 3.52 -29.40
N ASN A 179 8.03 4.59 -29.43
CA ASN A 179 8.46 6.00 -29.38
C ASN A 179 8.69 6.51 -27.94
N GLY A 180 8.58 5.66 -26.92
CA GLY A 180 8.73 6.02 -25.52
C GLY A 180 10.11 5.67 -24.96
N LYS A 181 10.63 6.53 -24.07
CA LYS A 181 11.92 6.33 -23.41
C LYS A 181 11.85 6.69 -21.92
N PHE A 182 12.37 5.80 -21.07
CA PHE A 182 12.61 6.14 -19.66
C PHE A 182 13.74 7.16 -19.55
N VAL A 183 13.49 8.24 -18.80
CA VAL A 183 14.43 9.34 -18.56
C VAL A 183 14.79 9.47 -17.08
N GLU A 184 13.91 9.02 -16.18
CA GLU A 184 14.18 8.86 -14.76
C GLU A 184 13.73 7.47 -14.32
N VAL A 185 14.61 6.76 -13.62
CA VAL A 185 14.39 5.41 -13.12
C VAL A 185 14.75 5.41 -11.63
N PRO A 186 13.87 4.91 -10.74
CA PRO A 186 14.16 4.83 -9.31
C PRO A 186 15.46 4.08 -9.01
N GLN A 187 16.17 4.52 -7.98
CA GLN A 187 17.26 3.72 -7.40
C GLN A 187 16.68 2.54 -6.61
N GLU A 188 17.43 1.43 -6.57
CA GLU A 188 17.08 0.31 -5.71
C GLU A 188 17.14 0.69 -4.23
N ILE A 189 16.26 0.10 -3.44
CA ILE A 189 16.23 0.25 -1.98
C ILE A 189 16.48 -1.11 -1.37
N ASN A 190 17.42 -1.19 -0.43
CA ASN A 190 17.58 -2.36 0.42
C ASN A 190 17.94 -1.89 1.83
N LYS A 191 16.94 -1.87 2.71
CA LYS A 191 17.06 -1.40 4.09
C LYS A 191 16.60 -2.50 5.03
N GLU A 192 17.43 -2.81 6.02
CA GLU A 192 17.11 -3.78 7.07
C GLU A 192 17.40 -3.20 8.45
N LEU A 193 16.51 -3.44 9.41
CA LEU A 193 16.69 -3.07 10.82
C LEU A 193 16.08 -4.14 11.72
N ASN A 194 16.93 -4.79 12.54
CA ASN A 194 16.54 -5.80 13.52
C ASN A 194 15.66 -6.93 12.93
N GLY A 195 15.92 -7.35 11.68
CA GLY A 195 15.15 -8.39 10.96
C GLY A 195 13.85 -7.91 10.31
N ASN A 196 13.56 -6.61 10.33
CA ASN A 196 12.56 -5.97 9.46
C ASN A 196 13.26 -5.47 8.19
N ARG A 197 12.61 -5.55 7.03
CA ARG A 197 13.23 -5.23 5.74
C ARG A 197 12.27 -4.52 4.78
N VAL A 198 12.78 -3.50 4.09
CA VAL A 198 12.14 -2.87 2.93
C VAL A 198 13.09 -3.01 1.74
N VAL A 199 12.59 -3.60 0.66
CA VAL A 199 13.32 -3.77 -0.61
C VAL A 199 12.50 -3.16 -1.74
N LEU A 200 13.16 -2.44 -2.64
CA LEU A 200 12.72 -2.13 -4.00
C LEU A 200 13.83 -2.57 -4.96
N LYS A 201 13.54 -3.51 -5.85
CA LYS A 201 14.39 -3.87 -6.98
C LYS A 201 13.90 -3.21 -8.25
N VAL A 202 14.83 -2.90 -9.15
CA VAL A 202 14.53 -2.14 -10.37
C VAL A 202 15.26 -2.78 -11.57
N THR A 203 14.49 -3.36 -12.49
CA THR A 203 15.02 -4.01 -13.70
C THR A 203 14.48 -3.32 -14.95
N GLN A 204 15.37 -2.81 -15.81
CA GLN A 204 14.99 -2.21 -17.10
C GLN A 204 15.46 -3.08 -18.28
N GLU A 205 14.53 -3.37 -19.20
CA GLU A 205 14.74 -4.14 -20.42
C GLU A 205 14.09 -3.38 -21.59
N GLY A 206 14.87 -2.55 -22.30
CA GLY A 206 14.37 -1.74 -23.42
C GLY A 206 13.28 -0.75 -23.00
N ASN A 207 12.08 -0.91 -23.58
CA ASN A 207 10.87 -0.13 -23.29
C ASN A 207 10.08 -0.66 -22.07
N LYS A 208 10.56 -1.70 -21.38
CA LYS A 208 9.97 -2.25 -20.16
C LYS A 208 10.81 -1.88 -18.93
N LEU A 209 10.14 -1.44 -17.87
CA LEU A 209 10.70 -1.30 -16.52
C LEU A 209 9.90 -2.18 -15.56
N VAL A 210 10.57 -2.86 -14.64
CA VAL A 210 9.94 -3.67 -13.58
C VAL A 210 10.40 -3.17 -12.22
N LEU A 211 9.43 -2.78 -11.39
CA LEU A 211 9.65 -2.44 -9.98
C LEU A 211 9.13 -3.60 -9.12
N GLU A 212 10.00 -4.22 -8.32
CA GLU A 212 9.60 -5.28 -7.38
C GLU A 212 9.89 -4.83 -5.94
N SER A 213 8.83 -4.48 -5.22
CA SER A 213 8.92 -4.11 -3.80
C SER A 213 8.54 -5.25 -2.87
N THR A 214 9.19 -5.29 -1.71
CA THR A 214 8.86 -6.20 -0.61
C THR A 214 9.03 -5.47 0.71
N VAL A 215 7.96 -5.42 1.50
CA VAL A 215 8.00 -4.98 2.90
C VAL A 215 7.76 -6.18 3.80
N PHE A 216 8.75 -6.50 4.61
CA PHE A 216 8.71 -7.56 5.61
C PHE A 216 8.90 -6.95 7.01
N LEU A 217 7.88 -7.05 7.86
CA LEU A 217 7.98 -6.70 9.27
C LEU A 217 7.78 -7.98 10.09
N ARG A 218 8.77 -8.33 10.91
CA ARG A 218 8.63 -9.51 11.78
C ARG A 218 7.60 -9.27 12.88
N TYR A 219 7.02 -10.36 13.38
CA TYR A 219 6.22 -10.33 14.60
C TYR A 219 6.98 -9.67 15.77
N GLY A 220 6.25 -8.96 16.62
CA GLY A 220 6.79 -8.32 17.82
C GLY A 220 7.74 -7.15 17.54
N THR A 221 7.75 -6.59 16.33
CA THR A 221 8.56 -5.40 16.00
C THR A 221 8.14 -4.20 16.85
N PRO A 222 9.06 -3.59 17.61
CA PRO A 222 8.79 -2.34 18.33
C PRO A 222 8.38 -1.23 17.38
N ARG A 223 7.50 -0.34 17.84
CA ARG A 223 7.13 0.87 17.10
C ARG A 223 8.34 1.70 16.68
N GLU A 224 9.29 1.92 17.59
CA GLU A 224 10.53 2.67 17.36
C GLU A 224 11.39 2.07 16.23
N ASP A 225 11.50 0.74 16.16
CA ASP A 225 12.24 0.04 15.09
C ASP A 225 11.54 0.23 13.74
N PHE A 226 10.20 0.19 13.71
CA PHE A 226 9.41 0.42 12.51
C PHE A 226 9.51 1.88 12.02
N GLU A 227 9.31 2.85 12.91
CA GLU A 227 9.38 4.29 12.57
C GLU A 227 10.78 4.65 12.06
N LYS A 228 11.84 4.12 12.70
CA LYS A 228 13.22 4.31 12.26
C LYS A 228 13.53 3.64 10.91
N LEU A 229 13.03 2.42 10.66
CA LEU A 229 13.20 1.78 9.36
C LEU A 229 12.49 2.56 8.25
N MET A 230 11.26 3.04 8.53
CA MET A 230 10.45 3.75 7.55
C MET A 230 10.88 5.20 7.31
N SER A 231 11.56 5.86 8.28
CA SER A 231 12.11 7.21 8.07
C SER A 231 13.22 7.22 7.00
N ASP A 232 13.94 6.11 6.84
CA ASP A 232 14.99 5.91 5.83
C ASP A 232 14.45 5.65 4.41
N ILE A 233 13.13 5.48 4.25
CA ILE A 233 12.49 5.17 2.96
C ILE A 233 11.75 6.42 2.45
N PRO A 234 11.94 6.85 1.19
CA PRO A 234 11.14 7.94 0.63
C PRO A 234 9.67 7.55 0.51
N ASP A 235 8.76 8.52 0.69
CA ASP A 235 7.30 8.30 0.58
C ASP A 235 6.89 7.90 -0.84
N GLN A 236 7.63 8.40 -1.83
CA GLN A 236 7.50 8.09 -3.24
C GLN A 236 8.86 8.12 -3.93
N VAL A 237 9.02 7.28 -4.96
CA VAL A 237 10.05 7.37 -6.00
C VAL A 237 9.36 7.61 -7.35
N VAL A 238 10.04 8.21 -8.32
CA VAL A 238 9.43 8.59 -9.60
C VAL A 238 9.98 7.73 -10.73
N VAL A 239 9.08 7.22 -11.57
CA VAL A 239 9.42 6.73 -12.91
C VAL A 239 9.09 7.86 -13.89
N GLY A 240 10.11 8.45 -14.50
CA GLY A 240 9.99 9.50 -15.51
C GLY A 240 10.17 8.93 -16.91
N TYR A 241 9.29 9.28 -17.84
CA TYR A 241 9.43 8.90 -19.25
C TYR A 241 9.04 10.04 -20.19
N SER A 242 9.66 10.05 -21.38
CA SER A 242 9.25 10.90 -22.49
C SER A 242 8.61 10.05 -23.59
N LEU A 243 7.65 10.64 -24.31
CA LEU A 243 7.14 10.11 -25.58
C LEU A 243 7.64 11.03 -26.69
N GLU A 244 8.28 10.49 -27.73
CA GLU A 244 8.70 11.31 -28.87
C GLU A 244 7.47 11.82 -29.62
N SER A 245 7.29 13.14 -29.59
CA SER A 245 6.11 13.79 -30.17
C SER A 245 6.14 13.78 -31.69
N LYS A 246 5.03 13.36 -32.32
CA LYS A 246 4.61 14.03 -33.56
C LYS A 246 4.22 15.46 -33.18
N LYS A 247 4.94 16.45 -33.73
CA LYS A 247 4.81 17.86 -33.33
C LYS A 247 3.37 18.38 -33.42
N ALA A 248 2.77 18.66 -32.26
CA ALA A 248 1.65 19.58 -32.08
C ALA A 248 1.86 20.29 -30.73
N GLY A 249 1.70 21.61 -30.68
CA GLY A 249 2.20 22.43 -29.57
C GLY A 249 1.13 23.00 -28.63
N VAL A 250 1.63 23.87 -27.73
CA VAL A 250 0.92 24.85 -26.87
C VAL A 250 0.64 24.44 -25.40
N CYS A 251 1.56 24.87 -24.53
CA CYS A 251 1.44 25.52 -23.20
C CYS A 251 0.39 25.08 -22.14
N GLY A 252 0.86 24.95 -20.89
CA GLY A 252 0.07 24.75 -19.64
C GLY A 252 -0.44 26.07 -19.01
N PRO A 253 -0.46 26.25 -17.66
CA PRO A 253 0.00 25.39 -16.52
C PRO A 253 -1.19 24.69 -15.79
N GLY A 254 -1.08 23.97 -14.66
CA GLY A 254 0.07 23.52 -13.81
C GLY A 254 -0.24 23.58 -12.28
N ILE A 255 0.67 23.07 -11.43
CA ILE A 255 0.70 23.17 -9.93
C ILE A 255 -0.41 22.40 -9.13
N ILE A 256 -0.31 22.08 -7.82
CA ILE A 256 0.56 21.14 -7.04
C ILE A 256 -0.37 20.32 -6.06
N LEU A 257 0.07 19.13 -5.61
CA LEU A 257 -0.30 18.33 -4.38
C LEU A 257 -0.94 16.95 -4.64
N GLY A 258 -0.43 15.94 -3.91
CA GLY A 258 -1.03 14.60 -3.79
C GLY A 258 -1.04 14.13 -2.34
N PHE A 259 -1.71 13.01 -2.05
CA PHE A 259 -1.31 12.02 -1.03
C PHE A 259 -2.22 10.78 -1.03
N ALA A 260 -1.58 9.62 -0.82
CA ALA A 260 -2.06 8.39 -0.16
C ALA A 260 -3.49 7.86 -0.42
N LEU A 261 -3.56 6.71 -1.12
CA LEU A 261 -4.62 5.73 -0.90
C LEU A 261 -4.35 4.94 0.40
N LEU A 262 -5.20 5.12 1.41
CA LEU A 262 -5.24 4.25 2.58
C LEU A 262 -6.07 2.99 2.29
N PRO A 263 -5.64 1.79 2.72
CA PRO A 263 -6.55 0.66 2.82
C PRO A 263 -7.62 0.94 3.88
N LEU A 264 -8.88 0.58 3.57
CA LEU A 264 -10.03 0.76 4.46
C LEU A 264 -9.92 -0.15 5.70
N ILE A 265 -9.29 0.37 6.76
CA ILE A 265 -9.31 -0.23 8.09
C ILE A 265 -9.99 0.74 9.07
N GLY A 266 -11.21 0.41 9.50
CA GLY A 266 -11.68 0.75 10.85
C GLY A 266 -12.25 2.15 11.12
N LEU A 267 -13.10 2.73 10.26
CA LEU A 267 -13.98 3.85 10.67
C LEU A 267 -15.36 3.38 11.16
N ARG A 268 -15.38 2.78 12.35
CA ARG A 268 -16.59 2.69 13.18
C ARG A 268 -16.40 3.47 14.47
N LYS A 269 -16.29 4.81 14.35
CA LYS A 269 -16.40 5.72 15.50
C LYS A 269 -17.76 5.51 16.15
N ARG A 270 -17.78 4.92 17.35
CA ARG A 270 -18.93 5.00 18.26
C ARG A 270 -19.07 6.45 18.73
N LYS A 271 -20.31 6.93 18.81
CA LYS A 271 -20.67 8.01 19.75
C LYS A 271 -20.67 7.44 21.17
#